data_AF-A0A9W9X1J9-F1
#
_entry.id   AF-A0A9W9X1J9-F1
#
_cell.length_a   1.000
_cell.length_b   1.000
_cell.length_c   1.000
_cell.angle_alpha   90.00
_cell.angle_beta   90.00
_cell.angle_gamma   90.00
#
_symmetry.space_group_name_H-M   'P 1'
#
loop_
_entity.id
_entity.type
_entity.pdbx_description
1 polymer ?
#
loop_
_entity_poly.entity_id
_entity_poly.type
_entity_poly.pdbx_seq_one_letter_code
_entity_poly.pdbx_strand_id
1 'polypeptide(L)'
;MSHEYDFVIFVARGSCNRRVSRQQAAEEFHALQTSLKYTKICYEDAYGPITGDWEFHEFLWPSTLELPEVSDTARFFAERTSKLEDTDKEMMIVLNGWDGLTAHKDSLSMLLRERASQITLRIFTDQPRAFYQVNVAQLFWLFDEMVRVDGEEEEKALGEKEHMGPLLSSIEAHLEYSTGLFYRHFTANRSASAP
;
A
#
# COMPACT_ATOMS: atom_id res chain seq x y z
N MET A 1 9.76 -10.88 19.11
CA MET A 1 10.67 -9.73 19.26
C MET A 1 10.04 -8.60 18.48
N SER A 2 9.78 -7.45 19.10
CA SER A 2 9.29 -6.27 18.37
C SER A 2 10.42 -5.76 17.49
N HIS A 3 10.24 -5.79 16.17
CA HIS A 3 11.11 -5.04 15.26
C HIS A 3 10.90 -3.56 15.58
N GLU A 4 11.95 -2.86 15.98
CA GLU A 4 11.89 -1.42 16.19
C GLU A 4 12.03 -0.75 14.84
N TYR A 5 11.04 0.05 14.45
CA TYR A 5 11.08 0.87 13.24
C TYR A 5 11.51 2.28 13.62
N ASP A 6 12.42 2.88 12.86
CA ASP A 6 12.86 4.27 13.08
C ASP A 6 11.73 5.26 12.82
N PHE A 7 10.89 4.96 11.81
CA PHE A 7 9.79 5.81 11.39
C PHE A 7 8.50 5.02 11.16
N VAL A 8 7.39 5.48 11.74
CA VAL A 8 6.05 4.90 11.53
C VAL A 8 5.10 5.96 10.98
N ILE A 9 4.58 5.73 9.79
CA ILE A 9 3.62 6.63 9.14
C ILE A 9 2.26 5.96 9.13
N PHE A 10 1.25 6.54 9.80
CA PHE A 10 -0.12 6.09 9.66
C PHE A 10 -0.81 6.85 8.55
N VAL A 11 -1.43 6.13 7.61
CA VAL A 11 -1.99 6.72 6.40
C VAL A 11 -3.46 6.38 6.26
N ALA A 12 -4.27 7.40 6.00
CA ALA A 12 -5.67 7.23 5.63
C ALA A 12 -6.01 8.06 4.40
N ARG A 13 -6.74 7.44 3.47
CA ARG A 13 -7.28 8.12 2.29
C ARG A 13 -8.78 8.29 2.45
N GLY A 14 -9.26 9.51 2.28
CA GLY A 14 -10.69 9.76 2.05
C GLY A 14 -11.00 9.64 0.57
N SER A 15 -12.00 8.82 0.22
CA SER A 15 -12.43 8.71 -1.17
C SER A 15 -13.28 9.92 -1.54
N CYS A 16 -12.86 10.67 -2.55
CA CYS A 16 -13.59 11.84 -2.99
C CYS A 16 -13.79 11.86 -4.51
N ASN A 17 -14.85 12.55 -4.95
CA ASN A 17 -14.98 12.98 -6.34
C ASN A 17 -14.14 14.24 -6.57
N ARG A 18 -13.71 14.52 -7.80
CA ARG A 18 -12.84 15.68 -8.16
C ARG A 18 -13.35 17.06 -7.68
N ARG A 19 -14.59 17.18 -7.22
CA ARG A 19 -15.16 18.42 -6.65
C ARG A 19 -15.71 18.14 -5.25
N VAL A 20 -14.95 18.57 -4.24
CA VAL A 20 -15.37 18.59 -2.84
C VAL A 20 -15.38 20.05 -2.39
N SER A 21 -16.41 20.47 -1.67
CA SER A 21 -16.41 21.80 -1.05
C SER A 21 -15.38 21.86 0.09
N ARG A 22 -14.90 23.06 0.44
CA ARG A 22 -13.95 23.24 1.56
C ARG A 22 -14.49 22.68 2.88
N GLN A 23 -15.79 22.82 3.11
CA GLN A 23 -16.44 22.32 4.33
C GLN A 23 -16.45 20.79 4.36
N GLN A 24 -16.89 20.15 3.27
CA GLN A 24 -16.88 18.68 3.17
C GLN A 24 -15.47 18.12 3.30
N ALA A 25 -14.47 18.77 2.68
CA ALA A 25 -13.08 18.36 2.81
C ALA A 25 -12.61 18.41 4.28
N ALA A 26 -12.97 19.48 5.02
CA ALA A 26 -12.61 19.61 6.43
C ALA A 26 -13.29 18.54 7.32
N GLU A 27 -14.56 18.23 7.06
CA GLU A 27 -15.29 17.16 7.75
C GLU A 27 -14.66 15.79 7.49
N GLU A 28 -14.29 15.50 6.23
CA GLU A 28 -13.59 14.27 5.86
C GLU A 28 -12.22 14.17 6.53
N PHE A 29 -11.40 15.23 6.50
CA PHE A 29 -10.10 15.23 7.18
C PHE A 29 -10.25 14.99 8.69
N HIS A 30 -11.28 15.57 9.33
CA HIS A 30 -11.55 15.31 10.75
C HIS A 30 -11.90 13.84 11.02
N ALA A 31 -12.70 13.22 10.15
CA ALA A 31 -13.03 11.80 10.25
C ALA A 31 -11.79 10.91 10.05
N LEU A 32 -10.94 11.22 9.06
CA LEU A 32 -9.68 10.50 8.80
C LEU A 32 -8.75 10.58 10.01
N GLN A 33 -8.55 11.76 10.59
CA GLN A 33 -7.72 11.93 11.80
C GLN A 33 -8.24 11.08 12.96
N THR A 34 -9.56 11.06 13.17
CA THR A 34 -10.17 10.23 14.23
C THR A 34 -9.90 8.75 13.98
N SER A 35 -10.04 8.31 12.73
CA SER A 35 -9.77 6.94 12.32
C SER A 35 -8.30 6.54 12.45
N LEU A 36 -7.37 7.45 12.15
CA LEU A 36 -5.92 7.26 12.32
C LEU A 36 -5.53 7.15 13.79
N LYS A 37 -6.09 7.99 14.66
CA LYS A 37 -5.90 7.88 16.12
C LYS A 37 -6.34 6.52 16.63
N TYR A 38 -7.51 6.06 16.20
CA TYR A 38 -8.01 4.74 16.55
C TYR A 38 -7.08 3.63 16.02
N THR A 39 -6.64 3.71 14.77
CA THR A 39 -5.71 2.76 14.15
C THR A 39 -4.40 2.67 14.94
N LYS A 40 -3.85 3.82 15.37
CA LYS A 40 -2.65 3.86 16.21
C LYS A 40 -2.86 3.17 17.55
N ILE A 41 -3.98 3.43 18.24
CA ILE A 41 -4.31 2.76 19.51
C ILE A 41 -4.35 1.25 19.29
N CYS A 42 -5.07 0.78 18.27
CA CYS A 42 -5.14 -0.64 17.95
C CYS A 42 -3.76 -1.24 17.60
N TYR A 43 -2.89 -0.48 16.93
CA TYR A 43 -1.53 -0.91 16.64
C TYR A 43 -0.73 -1.08 17.92
N GLU A 44 -0.76 -0.10 18.82
CA GLU A 44 0.00 -0.15 20.07
C GLU A 44 -0.53 -1.22 21.03
N ASP A 45 -1.85 -1.45 21.05
CA ASP A 45 -2.44 -2.55 21.79
C ASP A 45 -1.96 -3.92 21.28
N ALA A 46 -1.78 -4.06 19.96
CA ALA A 46 -1.38 -5.32 19.33
C ALA A 46 0.13 -5.58 19.38
N TYR A 47 0.95 -4.53 19.24
CA TYR A 47 2.40 -4.65 19.03
C TYR A 47 3.26 -3.97 20.09
N GLY A 48 2.65 -3.26 21.04
CA GLY A 48 3.34 -2.44 22.02
C GLY A 48 3.50 -0.98 21.55
N PRO A 49 3.94 -0.09 22.46
CA PRO A 49 4.09 1.33 22.18
C PRO A 49 5.12 1.58 21.07
N ILE A 50 4.88 2.61 20.26
CA ILE A 50 5.82 3.02 19.22
C ILE A 50 6.95 3.81 19.88
N THR A 51 8.18 3.32 19.73
CA THR A 51 9.39 3.93 20.32
C THR A 51 10.11 4.89 19.38
N GLY A 52 9.96 4.71 18.06
CA GLY A 52 10.50 5.60 17.03
C GLY A 52 9.65 6.83 16.73
N ASP A 53 10.09 7.61 15.74
CA ASP A 53 9.33 8.76 15.24
C ASP A 53 8.05 8.29 14.55
N TRP A 54 6.95 9.02 14.73
CA TRP A 54 5.72 8.69 14.03
C TRP A 54 4.92 9.94 13.63
N GLU A 55 4.15 9.79 12.56
CA GLU A 55 3.28 10.86 12.05
C GLU A 55 2.04 10.32 11.34
N PHE A 56 1.05 11.19 11.17
CA PHE A 56 -0.17 10.92 10.43
C PHE A 56 -0.10 11.59 9.06
N HIS A 57 -0.49 10.84 8.04
CA HIS A 57 -0.66 11.35 6.68
C HIS A 57 -2.07 11.06 6.18
N GLU A 58 -2.75 12.11 5.80
CA GLU A 58 -4.15 12.08 5.36
C GLU A 58 -4.29 12.83 4.06
N PHE A 59 -5.04 12.25 3.13
CA PHE A 59 -5.27 12.87 1.84
C PHE A 59 -6.61 12.44 1.26
N LEU A 60 -7.17 13.30 0.41
CA LEU A 60 -8.39 13.03 -0.32
C LEU A 60 -8.03 12.76 -1.78
N TRP A 61 -8.34 11.58 -2.27
CA TRP A 61 -8.06 11.22 -3.66
C TRP A 61 -9.04 10.16 -4.15
N PRO A 62 -9.47 10.19 -5.43
CA PRO A 62 -10.26 9.09 -6.00
C PRO A 62 -9.44 7.79 -6.03
N SER A 63 -10.03 6.67 -5.61
CA SER A 63 -9.32 5.37 -5.62
C SER A 63 -8.97 4.88 -7.02
N THR A 64 -9.72 5.33 -8.02
CA THR A 64 -9.57 4.89 -9.42
C THR A 64 -8.54 5.70 -10.20
N LEU A 65 -7.92 6.71 -9.61
CA LEU A 65 -6.95 7.57 -10.29
C LEU A 65 -5.56 7.41 -9.70
N GLU A 66 -4.57 7.38 -10.58
CA GLU A 66 -3.17 7.50 -10.20
C GLU A 66 -2.90 8.82 -9.46
N LEU A 67 -2.11 8.76 -8.39
CA LEU A 67 -1.57 9.92 -7.70
C LEU A 67 -0.54 10.65 -8.59
N PRO A 68 -0.67 11.97 -8.79
CA PRO A 68 0.33 12.75 -9.51
C PRO A 68 1.65 12.82 -8.72
N GLU A 69 2.78 12.73 -9.42
CA GLU A 69 4.13 12.91 -8.85
C GLU A 69 4.31 14.26 -8.13
N VAL A 70 3.59 15.29 -8.59
CA VAL A 70 3.65 16.64 -8.01
C VAL A 70 2.71 16.85 -6.81
N SER A 71 1.97 15.81 -6.40
CA SER A 71 1.03 15.90 -5.28
C SER A 71 1.74 16.07 -3.94
N ASP A 72 1.06 16.68 -2.96
CA ASP A 72 1.60 16.80 -1.61
C ASP A 72 1.85 15.44 -0.96
N THR A 73 1.09 14.41 -1.33
CA THR A 73 1.34 13.02 -0.89
C THR A 73 2.64 12.48 -1.48
N ALA A 74 2.88 12.66 -2.78
CA ALA A 74 4.13 12.24 -3.40
C ALA A 74 5.34 12.96 -2.79
N ARG A 75 5.25 14.28 -2.58
CA ARG A 75 6.30 15.05 -1.90
C ARG A 75 6.53 14.58 -0.47
N PHE A 76 5.45 14.33 0.28
CA PHE A 76 5.52 13.82 1.65
C PHE A 76 6.32 12.52 1.71
N PHE A 77 6.00 11.53 0.86
CA PHE A 77 6.73 10.26 0.83
C PHE A 77 8.15 10.41 0.33
N ALA A 78 8.42 11.25 -0.67
CA ALA A 78 9.78 11.52 -1.14
C ALA A 78 10.66 12.08 0.00
N GLU A 79 10.14 13.02 0.79
CA GLU A 79 10.85 13.59 1.94
C GLU A 79 11.13 12.59 3.07
N ARG A 80 10.29 11.56 3.23
CA ARG A 80 10.48 10.53 4.28
C ARG A 80 11.36 9.40 3.79
N THR A 81 11.19 8.95 2.55
CA THR A 81 12.02 7.90 1.95
C THR A 81 13.45 8.35 1.70
N SER A 82 13.70 9.65 1.48
CA SER A 82 15.07 10.18 1.43
C SER A 82 15.82 10.06 2.76
N LYS A 83 15.12 9.98 3.90
CA LYS A 83 15.75 9.74 5.21
C LYS A 83 16.27 8.32 5.39
N LEU A 84 15.86 7.40 4.52
CA LEU A 84 16.31 6.01 4.49
C LEU A 84 17.59 5.85 3.65
N GLU A 85 17.86 6.81 2.77
CA GLU A 85 19.02 6.78 1.86
C GLU A 85 20.33 6.71 2.66
N ASP A 86 21.18 5.76 2.29
CA ASP A 86 22.48 5.50 2.91
C ASP A 86 22.46 5.27 4.43
N THR A 87 21.32 4.79 4.96
CA THR A 87 21.16 4.42 6.36
C THR A 87 20.60 3.00 6.52
N ASP A 88 20.88 2.36 7.66
CA ASP A 88 20.23 1.09 8.04
C ASP A 88 18.85 1.30 8.66
N LYS A 89 18.21 2.45 8.41
CA LYS A 89 16.92 2.78 8.99
C LYS A 89 15.79 2.05 8.28
N GLU A 90 14.76 1.71 9.05
CA GLU A 90 13.56 1.07 8.56
C GLU A 90 12.31 1.93 8.78
N MET A 91 11.36 1.83 7.85
CA MET A 91 10.10 2.54 7.90
C MET A 91 8.93 1.57 7.88
N MET A 92 7.96 1.81 8.76
CA MET A 92 6.66 1.16 8.73
C MET A 92 5.62 2.14 8.19
N ILE A 93 4.82 1.70 7.24
CA ILE A 93 3.65 2.42 6.77
C ILE A 93 2.41 1.63 7.18
N VAL A 94 1.60 2.20 8.06
CA VAL A 94 0.34 1.61 8.52
C VAL A 94 -0.82 2.22 7.74
N LEU A 95 -1.40 1.46 6.82
CA LEU A 95 -2.57 1.85 6.03
C LEU A 95 -3.86 1.53 6.79
N ASN A 96 -4.73 2.52 6.90
CA ASN A 96 -6.09 2.34 7.38
C ASN A 96 -7.02 1.97 6.21
N GLY A 97 -7.32 0.68 6.09
CA GLY A 97 -8.09 0.08 5.01
C GLY A 97 -7.26 -0.36 3.81
N TRP A 98 -7.84 -1.24 2.98
CA TRP A 98 -7.22 -1.77 1.77
C TRP A 98 -7.07 -0.75 0.65
N ASP A 99 -7.91 0.28 0.65
CA ASP A 99 -7.98 1.28 -0.42
C ASP A 99 -7.19 2.54 -0.07
N GLY A 100 -6.11 2.43 0.70
CA GLY A 100 -5.24 3.55 1.05
C GLY A 100 -4.34 3.98 -0.12
N LEU A 101 -3.03 4.02 0.10
CA LEU A 101 -2.01 4.22 -0.95
C LEU A 101 -1.97 3.10 -2.00
N THR A 102 -2.72 2.03 -1.75
CA THR A 102 -2.67 0.74 -2.44
C THR A 102 -3.77 0.58 -3.48
N ALA A 103 -4.44 1.67 -3.89
CA ALA A 103 -5.49 1.58 -4.91
C ALA A 103 -4.95 1.55 -6.36
N HIS A 104 -3.71 2.02 -6.59
CA HIS A 104 -3.10 2.07 -7.93
C HIS A 104 -1.64 1.60 -7.91
N LYS A 105 -1.26 0.70 -8.84
CA LYS A 105 0.09 0.07 -8.89
C LYS A 105 1.18 1.09 -9.10
N ASP A 106 0.94 2.01 -10.02
CA ASP A 106 1.96 2.99 -10.42
C ASP A 106 2.17 4.02 -9.32
N SER A 107 1.11 4.39 -8.59
CA SER A 107 1.25 5.24 -7.40
C SER A 107 2.02 4.53 -6.29
N LEU A 108 1.72 3.26 -6.03
CA LEU A 108 2.47 2.50 -5.03
C LEU A 108 3.95 2.36 -5.44
N SER A 109 4.22 2.09 -6.71
CA SER A 109 5.57 1.99 -7.27
C SER A 109 6.32 3.31 -7.17
N MET A 110 5.71 4.41 -7.61
CA MET A 110 6.26 5.75 -7.51
C MET A 110 6.64 6.11 -6.07
N LEU A 111 5.80 5.75 -5.09
CA LEU A 111 6.03 6.15 -3.70
C LEU A 111 7.08 5.30 -2.99
N LEU A 112 7.12 3.98 -3.25
CA LEU A 112 7.82 3.03 -2.36
C LEU A 112 8.87 2.15 -3.06
N ARG A 113 8.88 2.06 -4.39
CA ARG A 113 9.70 1.05 -5.11
C ARG A 113 11.20 1.21 -4.84
N GLU A 114 11.70 2.43 -4.87
CA GLU A 114 13.13 2.70 -4.72
C GLU A 114 13.69 2.22 -3.36
N ARG A 115 12.86 2.24 -2.31
CA ARG A 115 13.25 1.87 -0.94
C ARG A 115 12.48 0.67 -0.40
N ALA A 116 11.96 -0.18 -1.31
CA ALA A 116 11.06 -1.27 -0.96
C ALA A 116 11.62 -2.25 0.08
N SER A 117 12.93 -2.48 0.12
CA SER A 117 13.58 -3.37 1.09
C SER A 117 13.62 -2.82 2.52
N GLN A 118 13.50 -1.50 2.69
CA GLN A 118 13.54 -0.82 4.00
C GLN A 118 12.14 -0.44 4.50
N ILE A 119 11.10 -0.74 3.71
CA ILE A 119 9.73 -0.34 4.00
C ILE A 119 8.90 -1.59 4.26
N THR A 120 8.23 -1.61 5.41
CA THR A 120 7.17 -2.58 5.71
C THR A 120 5.81 -1.90 5.59
N LEU A 121 4.85 -2.55 4.94
CA LEU A 121 3.46 -2.12 4.92
C LEU A 121 2.67 -2.92 5.95
N ARG A 122 1.78 -2.26 6.71
CA ARG A 122 0.77 -2.92 7.54
C ARG A 122 -0.59 -2.37 7.22
N ILE A 123 -1.54 -3.24 6.95
CA ILE A 123 -2.88 -2.84 6.55
C ILE A 123 -3.84 -3.19 7.66
N PHE A 124 -4.43 -2.18 8.26
CA PHE A 124 -5.48 -2.32 9.25
C PHE A 124 -6.82 -2.43 8.54
N THR A 125 -7.51 -3.55 8.71
CA THR A 125 -8.77 -3.83 8.00
C THR A 125 -9.80 -4.27 9.03
N ASP A 126 -11.10 -4.05 8.77
CA ASP A 126 -12.16 -4.33 9.73
C ASP A 126 -12.71 -5.77 9.71
N GLN A 127 -12.39 -6.59 8.70
CA GLN A 127 -12.98 -7.93 8.55
C GLN A 127 -11.96 -9.01 8.11
N PRO A 128 -11.41 -9.81 9.05
CA PRO A 128 -11.42 -9.58 10.50
C PRO A 128 -10.60 -8.33 10.87
N ARG A 129 -10.95 -7.71 12.01
CA ARG A 129 -10.21 -6.56 12.55
C ARG A 129 -8.79 -6.95 12.94
N ALA A 130 -7.85 -6.72 12.03
CA ALA A 130 -6.47 -7.17 12.17
C ALA A 130 -5.52 -6.32 11.32
N PHE A 131 -4.22 -6.44 11.64
CA PHE A 131 -3.14 -5.90 10.83
C PHE A 131 -2.55 -7.00 9.95
N TYR A 132 -2.51 -6.74 8.65
CA TYR A 132 -1.85 -7.58 7.67
C TYR A 132 -0.51 -6.97 7.30
N GLN A 133 0.58 -7.69 7.57
CA GLN A 133 1.90 -7.24 7.16
C GLN A 133 2.16 -7.60 5.71
N VAL A 134 2.65 -6.65 4.93
CA VAL A 134 2.99 -6.81 3.52
C VAL A 134 4.46 -6.50 3.36
N ASN A 135 5.20 -7.47 2.84
CA ASN A 135 6.59 -7.28 2.44
C ASN A 135 6.61 -6.53 1.10
N VAL A 136 7.05 -5.28 1.12
CA VAL A 136 7.00 -4.38 -0.03
C VAL A 136 7.95 -4.82 -1.14
N ALA A 137 9.14 -5.32 -0.78
CA ALA A 137 10.09 -5.85 -1.74
C ALA A 137 9.54 -7.09 -2.47
N GLN A 138 8.92 -8.03 -1.73
CA GLN A 138 8.26 -9.19 -2.34
C GLN A 138 7.11 -8.76 -3.24
N LEU A 139 6.32 -7.76 -2.84
CA LEU A 139 5.23 -7.23 -3.65
C LEU A 139 5.72 -6.66 -5.00
N PHE A 140 6.82 -5.89 -5.01
CA PHE A 140 7.36 -5.36 -6.26
C PHE A 140 8.00 -6.43 -7.14
N TRP A 141 8.64 -7.44 -6.53
CA TRP A 141 9.11 -8.59 -7.28
C TRP A 141 7.97 -9.29 -8.04
N LEU A 142 6.80 -9.47 -7.42
CA LEU A 142 5.60 -9.98 -8.10
C LEU A 142 5.15 -9.11 -9.27
N PHE A 143 5.15 -7.80 -9.06
CA PHE A 143 4.73 -6.84 -10.08
C PHE A 143 5.63 -6.86 -11.31
N ASP A 144 6.91 -7.18 -11.14
CA ASP A 144 7.88 -7.30 -12.23
C ASP A 144 7.74 -8.63 -12.95
N GLU A 145 7.60 -9.74 -12.21
CA GLU A 145 7.36 -11.07 -12.80
C GLU A 145 6.05 -11.10 -13.62
N MET A 146 4.98 -10.46 -13.16
CA MET A 146 3.75 -10.31 -13.95
C MET A 146 3.97 -9.60 -15.29
N VAL A 147 4.75 -8.51 -15.30
CA VAL A 147 5.01 -7.72 -16.52
C VAL A 147 5.82 -8.54 -17.52
N ARG A 148 6.74 -9.38 -17.03
CA ARG A 148 7.52 -10.30 -17.88
C ARG A 148 6.61 -11.34 -18.53
N VAL A 149 5.69 -11.91 -17.76
CA VAL A 149 4.71 -12.87 -18.28
C VAL A 149 3.78 -12.21 -19.32
N ASP A 150 3.23 -11.03 -19.03
CA ASP A 150 2.39 -10.28 -19.98
C ASP A 150 3.17 -9.90 -21.27
N GLY A 151 4.47 -9.55 -21.15
CA GLY A 151 5.33 -9.20 -22.29
C GLY A 151 5.76 -10.40 -23.15
N GLU A 152 5.95 -11.57 -22.55
CA GLU A 152 6.19 -12.84 -23.27
C GLU A 152 4.92 -13.34 -23.99
N GLU A 153 3.74 -12.87 -23.59
CA GLU A 153 2.45 -13.19 -24.21
C GLU A 153 2.13 -12.36 -25.47
N GLU A 154 2.65 -11.14 -25.63
CA GLU A 154 2.53 -10.39 -26.90
C GLU A 154 3.22 -11.14 -28.06
N GLU A 155 4.29 -11.90 -27.79
CA GLU A 155 4.93 -12.78 -28.77
C GLU A 155 4.23 -14.14 -28.97
N LYS A 156 3.30 -14.53 -28.07
CA LYS A 156 2.64 -15.86 -28.08
C LYS A 156 1.11 -15.79 -28.01
N ALA A 157 0.51 -14.71 -28.53
CA ALA A 157 -0.93 -14.58 -28.64
C ALA A 157 -1.50 -15.53 -29.70
N LEU A 158 -1.73 -16.80 -29.34
CA LEU A 158 -2.76 -17.72 -29.86
C LEU A 158 -2.64 -19.07 -29.12
N GLY A 159 -3.09 -19.15 -27.85
CA GLY A 159 -3.34 -20.48 -27.26
C GLY A 159 -3.53 -20.62 -25.75
N GLU A 160 -2.92 -19.79 -24.89
CA GLU A 160 -2.65 -20.27 -23.52
C GLU A 160 -3.15 -19.37 -22.38
N LYS A 161 -4.45 -19.02 -22.38
CA LYS A 161 -5.08 -18.46 -21.16
C LYS A 161 -5.24 -19.49 -20.02
N GLU A 162 -5.04 -20.78 -20.28
CA GLU A 162 -5.19 -21.86 -19.29
C GLU A 162 -3.92 -22.15 -18.46
N HIS A 163 -2.74 -21.64 -18.85
CA HIS A 163 -1.46 -21.92 -18.16
C HIS A 163 -1.07 -20.90 -17.08
N MET A 164 -1.84 -19.81 -16.93
CA MET A 164 -1.56 -18.73 -15.97
C MET A 164 -1.95 -19.05 -14.54
N GLY A 165 -3.02 -19.82 -14.34
CA GLY A 165 -3.49 -20.22 -13.01
C GLY A 165 -2.42 -20.94 -12.18
N PRO A 166 -1.73 -21.96 -12.74
CA PRO A 166 -0.67 -22.67 -12.04
C PRO A 166 0.57 -21.83 -11.72
N LEU A 167 0.99 -20.93 -12.63
CA LEU A 167 2.17 -20.07 -12.44
C LEU A 167 1.91 -19.05 -11.32
N LEU A 168 0.78 -18.34 -11.37
CA LEU A 168 0.37 -17.40 -10.34
C LEU A 168 0.17 -18.12 -8.98
N SER A 169 -0.41 -19.32 -8.99
CA SER A 169 -0.55 -20.14 -7.77
C SER A 169 0.81 -20.56 -7.19
N SER A 170 1.78 -20.88 -8.05
CA SER A 170 3.14 -21.22 -7.63
C SER A 170 3.87 -20.00 -7.07
N ILE A 171 3.69 -18.83 -7.67
CA ILE A 171 4.29 -17.57 -7.20
C ILE A 171 3.66 -17.15 -5.85
N GLU A 172 2.33 -17.24 -5.72
CA GLU A 172 1.62 -16.98 -4.47
C GLU A 172 2.02 -17.94 -3.35
N ALA A 173 2.36 -19.19 -3.66
CA ALA A 173 2.79 -20.19 -2.67
C ALA A 173 4.12 -19.83 -1.99
N HIS A 174 4.92 -18.93 -2.57
CA HIS A 174 6.17 -18.45 -1.98
C HIS A 174 6.00 -17.17 -1.16
N LEU A 175 4.79 -16.62 -1.10
CA LEU A 175 4.51 -15.40 -0.34
C LEU A 175 4.20 -15.71 1.12
N GLU A 176 4.57 -14.77 1.99
CA GLU A 176 3.93 -14.68 3.29
C GLU A 176 2.42 -14.56 3.10
N TYR A 177 1.65 -15.29 3.90
CA TYR A 177 0.19 -15.40 3.77
C TYR A 177 -0.50 -14.02 3.64
N SER A 178 -0.07 -13.04 4.43
CA SER A 178 -0.62 -11.68 4.41
C SER A 178 -0.24 -10.88 3.15
N THR A 179 0.96 -11.08 2.60
CA THR A 179 1.37 -10.51 1.31
C THR A 179 0.55 -11.09 0.17
N GLY A 180 0.29 -12.40 0.19
CA GLY A 180 -0.58 -13.07 -0.80
C GLY A 180 -2.04 -12.58 -0.73
N LEU A 181 -2.60 -12.42 0.48
CA LEU A 181 -3.94 -11.85 0.66
C LEU A 181 -4.04 -10.42 0.11
N PHE A 182 -3.03 -9.58 0.41
CA PHE A 182 -2.98 -8.23 -0.13
C PHE A 182 -2.93 -8.22 -1.66
N TYR A 183 -2.06 -9.04 -2.25
CA TYR A 183 -1.93 -9.14 -3.70
C TYR A 183 -3.24 -9.58 -4.38
N ARG A 184 -3.97 -10.55 -3.81
CA ARG A 184 -5.29 -10.97 -4.32
C ARG A 184 -6.34 -9.85 -4.24
N HIS A 185 -6.39 -9.12 -3.14
CA HIS A 185 -7.30 -7.98 -3.01
C HIS A 185 -6.94 -6.87 -4.02
N PHE A 186 -5.65 -6.57 -4.15
CA PHE A 186 -5.12 -5.59 -5.08
C PHE A 186 -5.45 -5.91 -6.55
N THR A 187 -5.28 -7.17 -6.95
CA THR A 187 -5.59 -7.64 -8.32
C THR A 187 -7.08 -7.74 -8.60
N ALA A 188 -7.90 -8.20 -7.65
CA ALA A 188 -9.37 -8.27 -7.79
C ALA A 188 -9.99 -6.89 -8.08
N ASN A 189 -9.48 -5.84 -7.43
CA ASN A 189 -9.92 -4.46 -7.67
C ASN A 189 -9.57 -3.94 -9.08
N ARG A 190 -8.53 -4.46 -9.75
CA ARG A 190 -8.23 -4.15 -11.16
C ARG A 190 -9.24 -4.79 -12.12
N SER A 191 -9.65 -6.03 -11.87
CA SER A 191 -10.62 -6.73 -12.73
C SER A 191 -12.03 -6.13 -12.69
N ALA A 192 -12.40 -5.43 -11.62
CA ALA A 192 -13.68 -4.72 -11.51
C ALA A 192 -13.69 -3.35 -12.22
N SER A 193 -12.55 -2.88 -12.72
CA SER A 193 -12.38 -1.56 -13.34
C SER A 193 -11.94 -1.61 -14.82
N ALA A 194 -11.93 -2.80 -15.43
CA ALA A 194 -11.82 -2.94 -16.89
C ALA A 194 -13.19 -2.68 -17.54
N PRO A 195 -13.28 -1.81 -18.58
CA PRO A 195 -14.53 -1.49 -19.27
C PRO A 195 -15.15 -2.66 -20.03
#